data_AF-A0A941VRY9-F1
#
_entry.id   AF-A0A941VRY9-F1
#
_cell.length_a   1.000
_cell.length_b   1.000
_cell.length_c   1.000
_cell.angle_alpha   90.00
_cell.angle_beta   90.00
_cell.angle_gamma   90.00
#
_symmetry.space_group_name_H-M   'P 1'
#
loop_
_entity.id
_entity.type
_entity.pdbx_description
1 polymer ?
#
loop_
_entity_poly.entity_id
_entity_poly.type
_entity_poly.pdbx_seq_one_letter_code
_entity_poly.pdbx_strand_id
1 'polypeptide(L)' 'MANSTYKIIELVGTSSKSWEDAAKGAVETAAKSVKELRVAEVTKMDMTIENGKVTGYRARITVSFKYVRAD' A
#
# COMPACT_ATOMS: atom_id res chain seq x y z
N MET A 1 22.15 16.64 11.10
CA MET A 1 21.13 15.58 11.08
C MET A 1 21.75 14.35 10.46
N ALA A 2 21.65 13.17 11.08
CA ALA A 2 22.16 11.95 10.47
C ALA A 2 21.33 11.59 9.22
N ASN A 3 21.99 11.16 8.15
CA ASN A 3 21.32 10.72 6.93
C ASN A 3 20.42 9.52 7.25
N SER A 4 19.14 9.58 6.85
CA SER A 4 18.20 8.48 7.02
C SER A 4 18.04 7.71 5.71
N THR A 5 18.10 6.39 5.78
CA THR A 5 17.82 5.50 4.63
C THR A 5 16.40 4.97 4.74
N TYR A 6 15.69 4.93 3.63
CA TYR A 6 14.32 4.41 3.54
C TYR A 6 14.28 3.25 2.55
N LYS A 7 13.45 2.25 2.86
CA LYS A 7 13.09 1.21 1.92
C LYS A 7 11.70 1.54 1.38
N ILE A 8 11.55 1.43 0.07
CA ILE A 8 10.27 1.54 -0.62
C ILE A 8 9.86 0.14 -1.07
N ILE A 9 8.62 -0.23 -0.79
CA ILE A 9 8.00 -1.47 -1.29
C ILE A 9 6.73 -1.13 -2.04
N GLU A 10 6.33 -1.98 -2.98
CA GLU A 10 5.06 -1.87 -3.67
C GLU A 10 4.07 -2.88 -3.12
N LEU A 11 2.84 -2.44 -2.88
CA LEU A 11 1.73 -3.25 -2.39
C LEU A 11 0.50 -3.02 -3.27
N VAL A 12 -0.38 -4.02 -3.34
CA VAL A 12 -1.68 -3.89 -3.99
C VAL A 12 -2.76 -4.19 -2.97
N GLY A 13 -3.53 -3.17 -2.61
CA GLY A 13 -4.74 -3.34 -1.82
C GLY A 13 -5.94 -3.64 -2.71
N THR A 14 -6.95 -4.33 -2.15
CA THR A 14 -8.20 -4.66 -2.84
C THR A 14 -9.39 -4.37 -1.96
N SER A 15 -10.48 -3.86 -2.53
CA SER A 15 -11.75 -3.66 -1.81
C SER A 15 -12.93 -3.77 -2.78
N SER A 16 -14.07 -4.25 -2.30
CA SER A 16 -15.34 -4.17 -3.04
C SER A 16 -16.02 -2.80 -2.94
N LYS A 17 -15.52 -1.90 -2.08
CA LYS A 17 -16.15 -0.61 -1.77
C LYS A 17 -15.60 0.54 -2.62
N SER A 18 -14.29 0.78 -2.55
CA SER A 18 -13.63 1.88 -3.28
C SER A 18 -12.11 1.70 -3.35
N TRP A 19 -11.41 2.53 -4.13
CA TRP A 19 -9.94 2.54 -4.17
C TRP A 19 -9.31 3.08 -2.88
N GLU A 20 -9.95 4.03 -2.20
CA GLU A 20 -9.48 4.58 -0.93
C GLU A 20 -9.49 3.52 0.17
N ASP A 21 -10.56 2.71 0.22
CA ASP A 21 -10.66 1.58 1.16
C ASP A 21 -9.60 0.52 0.85
N ALA A 22 -9.35 0.23 -0.44
CA ALA A 22 -8.28 -0.67 -0.88
C ALA A 22 -6.88 -0.16 -0.46
N ALA A 23 -6.57 1.12 -0.71
CA ALA A 23 -5.29 1.72 -0.35
C ALA A 23 -5.09 1.74 1.18
N LYS A 24 -6.12 2.15 1.93
CA LYS A 24 -6.11 2.13 3.40
C LYS A 24 -5.85 0.72 3.94
N GLY A 25 -6.55 -0.29 3.42
CA GLY A 25 -6.38 -1.68 3.82
C GLY A 25 -4.96 -2.22 3.57
N ALA A 26 -4.32 -1.83 2.47
CA ALA A 26 -2.93 -2.20 2.19
C ALA A 26 -1.95 -1.59 3.21
N VAL A 27 -2.12 -0.32 3.57
CA VAL A 27 -1.30 0.36 4.59
C VAL A 27 -1.50 -0.28 5.96
N GLU A 28 -2.74 -0.49 6.39
CA GLU A 28 -3.05 -1.11 7.69
C GLU A 28 -2.54 -2.55 7.79
N THR A 29 -2.54 -3.29 6.68
CA THR A 29 -1.97 -4.64 6.63
C THR A 29 -0.44 -4.60 6.75
N ALA A 30 0.23 -3.69 6.02
CA ALA A 30 1.68 -3.52 6.13
C ALA A 30 2.12 -3.10 7.54
N ALA A 31 1.32 -2.25 8.20
CA ALA A 31 1.60 -1.76 9.55
C ALA A 31 1.66 -2.88 10.62
N LYS A 32 1.11 -4.07 10.33
CA LYS A 32 1.18 -5.23 11.22
C LYS A 32 2.57 -5.85 11.30
N SER A 33 3.41 -5.69 10.27
CA SER A 33 4.72 -6.33 10.17
C SER A 33 5.87 -5.36 9.95
N VAL A 34 5.61 -4.21 9.33
CA VAL A 34 6.62 -3.19 9.01
C VAL A 34 6.45 -1.99 9.93
N LYS A 35 7.49 -1.69 10.71
CA LYS A 35 7.54 -0.50 11.58
C LYS A 35 7.99 0.73 10.79
N GLU A 36 7.75 1.90 11.36
CA GLU A 36 8.23 3.17 10.81
C GLU A 36 7.74 3.48 9.38
N LEU A 37 6.50 3.06 9.05
CA LEU A 37 5.81 3.55 7.85
C LEU A 37 5.70 5.09 7.90
N ARG A 38 5.86 5.74 6.75
CA ARG A 38 5.85 7.22 6.67
C ARG A 38 4.92 7.75 5.61
N VAL A 39 5.05 7.25 4.39
CA VAL A 39 4.29 7.75 3.24
C VAL A 39 3.84 6.56 2.41
N ALA A 40 2.57 6.59 2.01
CA ALA A 40 1.99 5.69 1.02
C ALA A 40 1.48 6.54 -0.16
N GLU A 41 1.91 6.23 -1.38
CA GLU A 41 1.49 6.93 -2.60
C GLU A 41 0.76 5.96 -3.51
N VAL A 42 -0.41 6.35 -4.03
CA VAL A 42 -1.10 5.55 -5.04
C VAL A 42 -0.42 5.75 -6.38
N THR A 43 0.10 4.68 -6.97
CA THR A 43 0.78 4.72 -8.27
C THR A 43 -0.11 4.27 -9.41
N LYS A 44 -1.09 3.40 -9.12
CA LYS A 44 -2.06 2.93 -10.11
C LYS A 44 -3.35 2.49 -9.44
N MET A 45 -4.46 2.71 -10.15
CA MET A 45 -5.78 2.22 -9.80
C MET A 45 -6.32 1.38 -10.95
N ASP A 46 -6.91 0.23 -10.64
CA ASP A 46 -7.62 -0.60 -11.61
C ASP A 46 -8.78 -1.36 -10.93
N MET A 47 -9.51 -2.17 -11.69
CA MET A 47 -10.71 -2.87 -11.25
C MET A 47 -10.66 -4.36 -11.61
N THR A 48 -11.27 -5.18 -10.78
CA THR A 48 -11.59 -6.57 -11.11
C THR A 48 -12.92 -6.62 -11.84
N ILE A 49 -12.98 -7.36 -12.96
CA ILE A 49 -14.17 -7.51 -13.78
C ILE A 49 -14.53 -9.00 -13.84
N GLU A 50 -15.76 -9.33 -13.50
CA GLU A 50 -16.33 -10.67 -13.67
C GLU A 50 -17.64 -10.57 -14.44
N ASN A 51 -17.79 -11.34 -15.51
CA ASN A 51 -18.97 -11.35 -16.37
C ASN A 51 -19.38 -9.94 -16.86
N GLY A 52 -18.39 -9.11 -17.20
CA GLY A 52 -18.60 -7.73 -17.64
C GLY A 52 -19.03 -6.75 -16.55
N LYS A 53 -19.05 -7.17 -15.27
CA LYS A 53 -19.40 -6.31 -14.13
C LYS A 53 -18.18 -6.08 -13.25
N VAL A 54 -18.05 -4.85 -12.74
CA VAL A 54 -17.03 -4.50 -11.75
C VAL A 54 -17.36 -5.19 -10.43
N THR A 55 -16.44 -6.00 -9.92
CA THR A 55 -16.60 -6.72 -8.64
C THR A 55 -15.67 -6.21 -7.55
N GLY A 56 -14.63 -5.45 -7.91
CA GLY A 56 -13.72 -4.87 -6.95
C GLY A 56 -12.78 -3.83 -7.53
N TYR A 57 -12.18 -3.07 -6.62
CA TYR A 57 -11.24 -1.99 -6.86
C TYR A 57 -9.89 -2.40 -6.29
N ARG A 58 -8.82 -2.15 -7.05
CA ARG A 58 -7.46 -2.39 -6.58
C ARG A 58 -6.64 -1.12 -6.66
N ALA A 59 -5.95 -0.81 -5.58
CA ALA A 59 -5.05 0.33 -5.48
C ALA A 59 -3.63 -0.18 -5.29
N ARG A 60 -2.76 0.09 -6.27
CA ARG A 60 -1.33 -0.15 -6.17
C ARG A 60 -0.69 1.05 -5.48
N ILE A 61 0.03 0.79 -4.40
CA ILE A 61 0.68 1.81 -3.59
C ILE A 61 2.17 1.53 -3.44
N THR A 62 2.99 2.57 -3.46
CA THR A 62 4.36 2.52 -2.94
C THR A 62 4.34 2.98 -1.50
N VAL A 63 4.93 2.21 -0.61
CA VAL A 63 5.03 2.55 0.82
C VAL A 63 6.50 2.69 1.20
N SER A 64 6.84 3.83 1.77
CA SER A 64 8.15 4.09 2.34
C SER A 64 8.16 3.86 3.84
N PHE A 65 9.23 3.26 4.33
CA PHE A 65 9.50 3.11 5.75
C PHE A 65 10.98 3.25 6.05
N LYS A 66 11.30 3.73 7.25
CA LYS A 66 12.70 3.93 7.65
C LYS A 66 13.40 2.57 7.74
N TYR A 67 14.55 2.45 7.09
CA TYR A 67 15.37 1.25 7.21
C TYR A 67 16.04 1.27 8.59
N VAL A 68 15.59 0.39 9.46
CA VAL A 68 16.20 0.16 10.77
C VAL A 68 17.10 -1.05 10.62
N ARG A 69 18.40 -0.86 10.86
CA ARG A 69 19.33 -1.99 10.95
C ARG A 69 18.92 -2.80 12.18
N ALA A 70 18.71 -4.10 12.03
CA ALA A 70 18.54 -4.95 13.19
C ALA A 70 19.86 -4.95 13.96
N ASP A 71 19.77 -4.68 15.26
CA ASP A 71 20.90 -4.71 16.19
C ASP A 71 21.44 -6.14 16.35
#